data_AF-H3C8M3-F1
#
_entry.id   AF-H3C8M3-F1
#
_cell.length_a   1.000
_cell.length_b   1.000
_cell.length_c   1.000
_cell.angle_alpha   90.00
_cell.angle_beta   90.00
_cell.angle_gamma   90.00
#
_symmetry.space_group_name_H-M   'P 1'
#
loop_
_entity.id
_entity.type
_entity.pdbx_description
1 polymer ?
#
loop_
_entity_poly.entity_id
_entity_poly.type
_entity_poly.pdbx_seq_one_letter_code
_entity_poly.pdbx_strand_id
1 'polypeptide(L)'
;FCVCCGTEDVEVLHPLFTGSLCLKCKNNFMETLYRYDEDGYQSYCTICCYGMEVILCGNDSCCRSYCRDCLNVLVGAGTFDSLKDLDPWICYLCQPQQPHGALVPRADWSVRVQELFANDSSIAFEPHRVYPSIPANLRRPIRVLSLFDGIATGYLVLKDLGFKVETYIASEVCEDSIAVAAVNHEGKITQVGDVRFINQEHLHRWGPFDLLIGGSPCNDLSIVNPIRKGLYEGTGRLFFEYYRILELLKPSEEDPRPFFWLFENVVFMNAHDKVNICRFLE
;
A
#
# COMPACT_ATOMS: atom_id res chain seq x y z
N PHE A 1 6.96 12.93 -26.71
CA PHE A 1 8.00 13.36 -25.77
C PHE A 1 7.70 12.83 -24.37
N CYS A 2 8.73 12.67 -23.56
CA CYS A 2 8.65 12.39 -22.13
C CYS A 2 8.08 13.62 -21.41
N VAL A 3 6.94 13.50 -20.73
CA VAL A 3 6.31 14.64 -20.05
C VAL A 3 7.11 15.15 -18.85
N CYS A 4 8.02 14.32 -18.33
CA CYS A 4 8.83 14.67 -17.16
C CYS A 4 10.09 15.47 -17.51
N CYS A 5 10.73 15.19 -18.65
CA CYS A 5 12.03 15.78 -19.01
C CYS A 5 12.16 16.29 -20.45
N GLY A 6 11.11 16.14 -21.28
CA GLY A 6 11.07 16.70 -22.64
C GLY A 6 11.76 15.87 -23.73
N THR A 7 12.51 14.82 -23.40
CA THR A 7 13.18 13.98 -24.42
C THR A 7 12.17 13.32 -25.39
N GLU A 8 12.58 13.09 -26.64
CA GLU A 8 11.78 12.35 -27.62
C GLU A 8 11.91 10.83 -27.47
N ASP A 9 12.98 10.35 -26.85
CA ASP A 9 13.23 8.94 -26.59
C ASP A 9 12.32 8.43 -25.45
N VAL A 10 11.24 7.74 -25.82
CA VAL A 10 10.16 7.33 -24.92
C VAL A 10 9.97 5.81 -24.95
N GLU A 11 9.63 5.25 -23.80
CA GLU A 11 9.51 3.80 -23.62
C GLU A 11 8.08 3.37 -23.26
N VAL A 12 7.46 4.08 -22.32
CA VAL A 12 6.10 3.75 -21.84
C VAL A 12 5.21 4.99 -21.84
N LEU A 13 3.90 4.79 -21.83
CA LEU A 13 2.95 5.87 -21.62
C LEU A 13 2.99 6.34 -20.16
N HIS A 14 2.89 7.64 -19.91
CA HIS A 14 2.76 8.13 -18.54
C HIS A 14 1.42 7.62 -17.95
N PRO A 15 1.40 6.98 -16.78
CA PRO A 15 0.21 6.30 -16.28
C PRO A 15 -0.92 7.25 -15.88
N LEU A 16 -0.59 8.44 -15.36
CA LEU A 16 -1.57 9.41 -14.85
C LEU A 16 -2.09 10.44 -15.88
N PHE A 17 -1.22 10.90 -16.78
CA PHE A 17 -1.53 11.98 -17.73
C PHE A 17 -1.21 11.56 -19.16
N THR A 18 -1.84 12.20 -20.13
CA THR A 18 -1.56 12.01 -21.56
C THR A 18 -0.13 12.41 -21.88
N GLY A 19 0.58 11.55 -22.61
CA GLY A 19 2.00 11.65 -22.88
C GLY A 19 2.75 10.37 -22.49
N SER A 20 4.09 10.46 -22.46
CA SER A 20 4.98 9.30 -22.30
C SER A 20 6.07 9.54 -21.24
N LEU A 21 6.80 8.48 -20.90
CA LEU A 21 7.99 8.47 -20.05
C LEU A 21 9.17 7.85 -20.82
N CYS A 22 10.36 8.43 -20.69
CA CYS A 22 11.60 7.77 -21.07
C CYS A 22 12.04 6.76 -19.99
N LEU A 23 12.98 5.86 -20.30
CA LEU A 23 13.47 4.82 -19.36
C LEU A 23 13.86 5.39 -17.99
N LYS A 24 14.66 6.48 -17.97
CA LYS A 24 15.10 7.11 -16.72
C LYS A 24 13.92 7.64 -15.90
N CYS A 25 12.95 8.28 -16.56
CA CYS A 25 11.78 8.84 -15.87
C CYS A 25 10.82 7.74 -15.40
N LYS A 26 10.67 6.66 -16.18
CA LYS A 26 9.93 5.45 -15.76
C LYS A 26 10.52 4.87 -14.48
N ASN A 27 11.84 4.62 -14.45
CA ASN A 27 12.50 4.05 -13.27
C ASN A 27 12.34 4.96 -12.04
N ASN A 28 12.61 6.26 -12.20
CA ASN A 28 12.41 7.23 -11.12
C ASN A 28 10.94 7.26 -10.64
N PHE A 29 9.99 7.19 -11.56
CA PHE A 29 8.56 7.16 -11.24
C PHE A 29 8.20 5.92 -10.41
N MET A 30 8.69 4.74 -10.77
CA MET A 30 8.48 3.50 -10.02
C MET A 30 9.10 3.54 -8.62
N GLU A 31 10.25 4.19 -8.44
CA GLU A 31 10.94 4.26 -7.14
C GLU A 31 10.34 5.28 -6.16
N THR A 32 9.64 6.30 -6.66
CA THR A 32 9.33 7.51 -5.86
C THR A 32 7.87 7.91 -5.83
N LEU A 33 6.99 7.36 -6.68
CA LEU A 33 5.56 7.73 -6.70
C LEU A 33 4.86 7.59 -5.34
N TYR A 34 5.20 6.53 -4.59
CA TYR A 34 4.61 6.23 -3.28
C TYR A 34 5.52 6.61 -2.11
N ARG A 35 6.43 7.58 -2.31
CA ARG A 35 7.18 8.19 -1.21
C ARG A 35 6.40 9.38 -0.65
N TYR A 36 6.32 9.43 0.67
CA TYR A 36 5.61 10.45 1.42
C TYR A 36 6.54 11.07 2.46
N ASP A 37 6.39 12.38 2.67
CA ASP A 37 7.07 13.11 3.72
C ASP A 37 6.28 13.04 5.04
N GLU A 38 6.86 13.56 6.12
CA GLU A 38 6.26 13.55 7.47
C GLU A 38 4.93 14.30 7.56
N ASP A 39 4.63 15.18 6.59
CA ASP A 39 3.36 15.89 6.48
C ASP A 39 2.23 15.05 5.84
N GLY A 40 2.55 13.82 5.41
CA GLY A 40 1.61 12.89 4.77
C GLY A 40 1.36 13.16 3.28
N TYR A 41 2.07 14.11 2.66
CA TYR A 41 2.01 14.36 1.21
C TYR A 41 3.15 13.65 0.47
N GLN A 42 2.98 13.47 -0.83
CA GLN A 42 4.01 12.92 -1.70
C GLN A 42 5.26 13.81 -1.68
N SER A 43 6.42 13.20 -1.41
CA SER A 43 7.72 13.88 -1.34
C SER A 43 8.11 14.57 -2.65
N TYR A 44 7.54 14.11 -3.77
CA TYR A 44 7.85 14.60 -5.10
C TYR A 44 6.59 14.85 -5.92
N CYS A 45 6.74 15.65 -6.96
CA CYS A 45 5.66 15.97 -7.88
C CYS A 45 5.04 14.70 -8.51
N THR A 46 3.71 14.63 -8.49
CA THR A 46 2.91 13.55 -9.10
C THR A 46 3.16 13.35 -10.60
N ILE A 47 3.66 14.36 -11.32
CA ILE A 47 3.94 14.28 -12.76
C ILE A 47 5.36 13.79 -12.98
N CYS A 48 6.36 14.52 -12.51
CA CYS A 48 7.76 14.25 -12.86
C CYS A 48 8.52 13.39 -11.84
N CYS A 49 7.94 13.12 -10.67
CA CYS A 49 8.60 12.43 -9.57
C CYS A 49 9.93 13.11 -9.16
N TYR A 50 9.95 14.44 -9.28
CA TYR A 50 11.04 15.31 -8.90
C TYR A 50 10.43 16.61 -8.35
N GLY A 51 11.14 17.74 -8.53
CA GLY A 51 10.66 19.08 -8.18
C GLY A 51 10.99 19.41 -6.72
N MET A 52 11.62 20.57 -6.52
CA MET A 52 12.02 21.05 -5.19
C MET A 52 10.94 21.94 -4.56
N GLU A 53 10.18 22.68 -5.37
CA GLU A 53 9.08 23.52 -4.91
C GLU A 53 7.77 22.96 -5.48
N VAL A 54 6.90 22.51 -4.58
CA VAL A 54 5.63 21.86 -4.90
C VAL A 54 4.46 22.60 -4.24
N ILE A 55 3.28 22.47 -4.85
CA ILE A 55 2.00 22.87 -4.26
C ILE A 55 1.17 21.63 -3.95
N LEU A 56 0.53 21.62 -2.79
CA LEU A 56 -0.18 20.49 -2.22
C LEU A 56 -1.68 20.54 -2.56
N CYS A 57 -2.28 19.37 -2.81
CA CYS A 57 -3.72 19.28 -3.05
C CYS A 57 -4.50 19.40 -1.73
N GLY A 58 -5.40 20.38 -1.60
CA GLY A 58 -6.26 20.57 -0.42
C GLY A 58 -7.53 19.70 -0.38
N ASN A 59 -7.67 18.71 -1.28
CA ASN A 59 -8.79 17.76 -1.21
C ASN A 59 -8.56 16.76 -0.08
N ASP A 60 -9.56 16.53 0.79
CA ASP A 60 -9.42 15.56 1.88
C ASP A 60 -9.06 14.17 1.35
N SER A 61 -8.17 13.49 2.07
CA SER A 61 -7.61 12.18 1.70
C SER A 61 -6.80 12.15 0.40
N CYS A 62 -6.44 13.29 -0.20
CA CYS A 62 -5.51 13.38 -1.33
C CYS A 62 -4.13 13.86 -0.87
N CYS A 63 -3.09 13.08 -1.15
CA CYS A 63 -1.72 13.37 -0.72
C CYS A 63 -0.84 13.86 -1.89
N ARG A 64 -1.43 14.32 -3.00
CA ARG A 64 -0.70 14.63 -4.24
C ARG A 64 -0.09 16.02 -4.21
N SER A 65 1.08 16.17 -4.83
CA SER A 65 1.81 17.43 -4.94
C SER A 65 2.28 17.69 -6.38
N TYR A 66 2.38 18.96 -6.79
CA TYR A 66 2.74 19.34 -8.17
C TYR A 66 3.82 20.41 -8.17
N CYS A 67 4.91 20.21 -8.92
CA CYS A 67 6.02 21.17 -8.91
C CYS A 67 5.77 22.38 -9.82
N ARG A 68 6.45 23.49 -9.50
CA ARG A 68 6.43 24.73 -10.28
C ARG A 68 6.67 24.50 -11.76
N ASP A 69 7.70 23.74 -12.11
CA ASP A 69 8.12 23.56 -13.50
C ASP A 69 7.05 22.82 -14.31
N CYS A 70 6.52 21.71 -13.79
CA CYS A 70 5.46 20.98 -14.48
C CYS A 70 4.22 21.84 -14.68
N LEU A 71 3.81 22.63 -13.69
CA LEU A 71 2.63 23.49 -13.82
C LEU A 71 2.85 24.61 -14.83
N ASN A 72 3.98 25.30 -14.76
CA ASN A 72 4.27 26.42 -15.64
C ASN A 72 4.52 25.99 -17.09
N VAL A 73 5.07 24.80 -17.31
CA VAL A 73 5.34 24.25 -18.65
C VAL A 73 4.11 23.58 -19.25
N LEU A 74 3.41 22.73 -18.49
CA LEU A 74 2.32 21.90 -19.04
C LEU A 74 0.95 22.56 -18.97
N VAL A 75 0.70 23.40 -17.96
CA VAL A 75 -0.60 24.09 -17.82
C VAL A 75 -0.52 25.48 -18.41
N GLY A 76 0.48 26.27 -18.02
CA GLY A 76 0.75 27.60 -18.56
C GLY A 76 1.61 28.45 -17.65
N ALA A 77 2.35 29.41 -18.21
CA ALA A 77 3.25 30.26 -17.45
C ALA A 77 2.52 31.04 -16.34
N GLY A 78 3.09 31.05 -15.14
CA GLY A 78 2.51 31.72 -13.96
C GLY A 78 1.44 30.91 -13.22
N THR A 79 1.10 29.70 -13.68
CA THR A 79 0.11 28.84 -13.02
C THR A 79 0.52 28.51 -11.59
N PHE A 80 1.78 28.18 -11.33
CA PHE A 80 2.18 27.79 -9.98
C PHE A 80 1.92 28.89 -8.95
N ASP A 81 2.24 30.14 -9.28
CA ASP A 81 2.07 31.26 -8.36
C ASP A 81 0.59 31.66 -8.21
N SER A 82 -0.21 31.57 -9.28
CA SER A 82 -1.66 31.84 -9.17
C SER A 82 -2.39 30.82 -8.30
N LEU A 83 -1.92 29.57 -8.26
CA LEU A 83 -2.51 28.53 -7.43
C LEU A 83 -2.19 28.70 -5.94
N LYS A 84 -1.12 29.42 -5.57
CA LYS A 84 -0.79 29.71 -4.15
C LYS A 84 -1.85 30.58 -3.47
N ASP A 85 -2.54 31.40 -4.26
CA ASP A 85 -3.61 32.28 -3.77
C ASP A 85 -4.95 31.53 -3.62
N LEU A 86 -5.01 30.24 -3.96
CA LEU A 86 -6.20 29.40 -3.84
C LEU A 86 -6.08 28.46 -2.63
N ASP A 87 -6.98 28.64 -1.65
CA ASP A 87 -7.05 27.79 -0.45
C ASP A 87 -8.50 27.32 -0.19
N PRO A 88 -8.85 26.03 -0.38
CA PRO A 88 -7.98 24.94 -0.86
C PRO A 88 -7.88 24.88 -2.39
N TRP A 89 -6.67 24.68 -2.92
CA TRP A 89 -6.50 24.25 -4.31
C TRP A 89 -6.72 22.73 -4.46
N ILE A 90 -7.58 22.33 -5.39
CA ILE A 90 -7.87 20.92 -5.69
C ILE A 90 -7.09 20.50 -6.93
N CYS A 91 -6.30 19.42 -6.86
CA CYS A 91 -5.44 19.03 -7.97
C CYS A 91 -6.18 18.42 -9.17
N TYR A 92 -5.50 18.36 -10.32
CA TYR A 92 -6.04 17.90 -11.61
C TYR A 92 -6.51 16.43 -11.66
N LEU A 93 -6.08 15.59 -10.71
CA LEU A 93 -6.57 14.21 -10.59
C LEU A 93 -7.78 14.08 -9.64
N CYS A 94 -8.10 15.13 -8.88
CA CYS A 94 -9.28 15.22 -8.02
C CYS A 94 -10.42 16.03 -8.67
N GLN A 95 -10.09 16.95 -9.57
CA GLN A 95 -11.06 17.69 -10.37
C GLN A 95 -11.70 16.79 -11.44
N PRO A 96 -12.87 17.18 -12.00
CA PRO A 96 -13.41 16.54 -13.20
C PRO A 96 -12.34 16.44 -14.29
N GLN A 97 -12.27 15.29 -14.97
CA GLN A 97 -11.25 15.01 -15.97
C GLN A 97 -11.44 15.89 -17.20
N GLN A 98 -10.77 17.04 -17.20
CA GLN A 98 -10.74 17.98 -18.30
C GLN A 98 -9.30 18.36 -18.64
N PRO A 99 -9.01 18.79 -19.88
CA PRO A 99 -7.71 19.32 -20.26
C PRO A 99 -7.38 20.63 -19.51
N HIS A 100 -6.16 20.74 -19.01
CA HIS A 100 -5.60 21.96 -18.42
C HIS A 100 -4.31 22.33 -19.16
N GLY A 101 -4.43 23.14 -20.20
CA GLY A 101 -3.32 23.35 -21.15
C GLY A 101 -2.96 22.04 -21.86
N ALA A 102 -1.68 21.67 -21.82
CA ALA A 102 -1.19 20.39 -22.32
C ALA A 102 -1.31 19.25 -21.28
N LEU A 103 -1.66 19.55 -20.02
CA LEU A 103 -1.86 18.54 -18.98
C LEU A 103 -3.26 17.95 -19.07
N VAL A 104 -3.35 16.69 -19.51
CA VAL A 104 -4.64 15.99 -19.68
C VAL A 104 -4.65 14.72 -18.83
N PRO A 105 -5.43 14.65 -17.73
CA PRO A 105 -5.63 13.43 -16.95
C PRO A 105 -6.16 12.29 -17.81
N ARG A 106 -5.65 11.07 -17.62
CA ARG A 106 -6.20 9.88 -18.31
C ARG A 106 -7.46 9.39 -17.63
N ALA A 107 -8.46 8.97 -18.39
CA ALA A 107 -9.70 8.46 -17.80
C ALA A 107 -9.51 7.17 -16.98
N ASP A 108 -8.61 6.32 -17.45
CA ASP A 108 -8.23 5.02 -16.92
C ASP A 108 -6.97 5.07 -16.02
N TRP A 109 -6.59 6.26 -15.52
CA TRP A 109 -5.36 6.42 -14.74
C TRP A 109 -5.30 5.50 -13.51
N SER A 110 -6.45 5.22 -12.89
CA SER A 110 -6.56 4.45 -11.65
C SER A 110 -6.17 2.98 -11.82
N VAL A 111 -6.32 2.44 -13.03
CA VAL A 111 -5.93 1.08 -13.42
C VAL A 111 -4.51 1.10 -13.99
N ARG A 112 -4.23 2.01 -14.93
CA ARG A 112 -2.90 2.13 -15.58
C ARG A 112 -1.75 2.27 -14.61
N VAL A 113 -1.94 3.04 -13.54
CA VAL A 113 -0.90 3.21 -12.53
C VAL A 113 -0.58 1.89 -11.85
N GLN A 114 -1.55 1.01 -11.64
CA GLN A 114 -1.34 -0.29 -11.02
C GLN A 114 -0.66 -1.26 -11.98
N GLU A 115 -1.05 -1.26 -13.25
CA GLU A 115 -0.40 -2.06 -14.31
C GLU A 115 1.09 -1.75 -14.46
N LEU A 116 1.51 -0.51 -14.18
CA LEU A 116 2.93 -0.15 -14.21
C LEU A 116 3.75 -0.88 -13.14
N PHE A 117 3.15 -1.23 -12.00
CA PHE A 117 3.80 -1.95 -10.90
C PHE A 117 3.52 -3.46 -10.92
N ALA A 118 2.50 -3.89 -11.66
CA ALA A 118 2.15 -5.29 -11.82
C ALA A 118 2.98 -5.90 -12.97
N ASN A 119 4.24 -6.28 -12.73
CA ASN A 119 5.01 -7.27 -13.51
C ASN A 119 6.50 -7.30 -13.09
N ASP A 120 6.88 -8.11 -12.10
CA ASP A 120 8.31 -8.33 -11.80
C ASP A 120 8.67 -9.74 -11.29
N SER A 121 7.73 -10.68 -11.20
CA SER A 121 8.03 -12.03 -10.69
C SER A 121 8.37 -13.02 -11.79
N SER A 122 9.55 -13.65 -11.68
CA SER A 122 10.02 -14.77 -12.52
C SER A 122 9.23 -16.08 -12.35
N ILE A 123 8.11 -16.05 -11.62
CA ILE A 123 7.23 -17.20 -11.35
C ILE A 123 5.87 -16.85 -11.95
N ALA A 124 5.42 -17.68 -12.90
CA ALA A 124 4.15 -17.52 -13.59
C ALA A 124 2.99 -17.96 -12.66
N PHE A 125 2.56 -17.06 -11.79
CA PHE A 125 1.27 -17.17 -11.11
C PHE A 125 0.17 -16.54 -11.98
N GLU A 126 -1.09 -16.89 -11.71
CA GLU A 126 -2.21 -16.23 -12.36
C GLU A 126 -2.16 -14.72 -12.02
N PRO A 127 -2.47 -13.84 -13.00
CA PRO A 127 -2.44 -12.41 -12.78
C PRO A 127 -3.36 -12.04 -11.62
N HIS A 128 -2.79 -11.50 -10.56
CA HIS A 128 -3.54 -11.14 -9.36
C HIS A 128 -4.58 -10.07 -9.68
N ARG A 129 -5.70 -10.10 -8.95
CA ARG A 129 -6.74 -9.09 -9.04
C ARG A 129 -6.16 -7.70 -8.75
N VAL A 130 -6.14 -6.84 -9.76
CA VAL A 130 -5.70 -5.45 -9.63
C VAL A 130 -6.87 -4.57 -9.24
N TYR A 131 -6.78 -3.93 -8.07
CA TYR A 131 -7.80 -2.98 -7.62
C TYR A 131 -7.52 -1.58 -8.18
N PRO A 132 -8.50 -0.91 -8.81
CA PRO A 132 -8.32 0.46 -9.26
C PRO A 132 -8.09 1.39 -8.07
N SER A 133 -7.21 2.37 -8.24
CA SER A 133 -6.96 3.39 -7.23
C SER A 133 -8.24 4.17 -6.89
N ILE A 134 -8.65 4.16 -5.61
CA ILE A 134 -9.87 4.84 -5.16
C ILE A 134 -9.67 6.38 -5.20
N PRO A 135 -10.60 7.14 -5.84
CA PRO A 135 -10.63 8.61 -5.79
C PRO A 135 -10.63 9.15 -4.35
N ALA A 136 -9.91 10.25 -4.11
CA ALA A 136 -9.68 10.76 -2.75
C ALA A 136 -10.97 10.94 -1.93
N ASN A 137 -12.01 11.51 -2.53
CA ASN A 137 -13.31 11.76 -1.91
C ASN A 137 -14.12 10.50 -1.57
N LEU A 138 -13.73 9.33 -2.10
CA LEU A 138 -14.37 8.04 -1.83
C LEU A 138 -13.56 7.17 -0.86
N ARG A 139 -12.38 7.65 -0.41
CA ARG A 139 -11.56 6.91 0.53
C ARG A 139 -12.21 6.92 1.91
N ARG A 140 -12.17 5.76 2.56
CA ARG A 140 -12.66 5.56 3.91
C ARG A 140 -11.51 5.11 4.83
N PRO A 141 -11.64 5.29 6.15
CA PRO A 141 -10.68 4.74 7.10
C PRO A 141 -10.51 3.22 6.92
N ILE A 142 -9.29 2.72 7.12
CA ILE A 142 -8.93 1.32 6.87
C ILE A 142 -9.30 0.42 8.06
N ARG A 143 -9.76 -0.80 7.77
CA ARG A 143 -10.02 -1.84 8.78
C ARG A 143 -8.95 -2.94 8.69
N VAL A 144 -8.24 -3.18 9.78
CA VAL A 144 -7.04 -4.03 9.79
C VAL A 144 -7.22 -5.22 10.73
N LEU A 145 -6.84 -6.41 10.26
CA LEU A 145 -6.58 -7.58 11.09
C LEU A 145 -5.07 -7.85 11.09
N SER A 146 -4.45 -7.82 12.26
CA SER A 146 -3.04 -8.13 12.45
C SER A 146 -2.90 -9.45 13.22
N LEU A 147 -2.25 -10.44 12.62
CA LEU A 147 -1.98 -11.73 13.24
C LEU A 147 -0.53 -11.77 13.70
N PHE A 148 -0.29 -12.27 14.92
CA PHE A 148 1.04 -12.26 15.53
C PHE A 148 1.59 -10.82 15.64
N ASP A 149 0.75 -9.93 16.18
CA ASP A 149 0.94 -8.47 16.11
C ASP A 149 2.20 -7.98 16.84
N GLY A 150 2.71 -8.75 17.81
CA GLY A 150 3.83 -8.36 18.63
C GLY A 150 3.53 -7.04 19.35
N ILE A 151 4.41 -6.05 19.16
CA ILE A 151 4.30 -4.72 19.78
C ILE A 151 3.48 -3.72 18.95
N ALA A 152 2.62 -4.21 18.04
CA ALA A 152 1.74 -3.42 17.19
C ALA A 152 2.44 -2.48 16.19
N THR A 153 3.56 -2.92 15.62
CA THR A 153 4.32 -2.17 14.60
C THR A 153 3.44 -1.77 13.41
N GLY A 154 2.51 -2.65 12.99
CA GLY A 154 1.59 -2.36 11.90
C GLY A 154 0.73 -1.11 12.15
N TYR A 155 0.18 -0.97 13.37
CA TYR A 155 -0.62 0.19 13.75
C TYR A 155 0.23 1.47 13.81
N LEU A 156 1.44 1.39 14.37
CA LEU A 156 2.38 2.51 14.41
C LEU A 156 2.67 3.04 13.00
N VAL A 157 3.07 2.15 12.08
CA VAL A 157 3.42 2.54 10.70
C VAL A 157 2.20 3.11 9.95
N LEU A 158 1.01 2.55 10.13
CA LEU A 158 -0.21 3.11 9.53
C LEU A 158 -0.48 4.53 10.03
N LYS A 159 -0.28 4.78 11.32
CA LYS A 159 -0.43 6.12 11.92
C LYS A 159 0.62 7.09 11.37
N ASP A 160 1.88 6.68 11.30
CA ASP A 160 2.98 7.51 10.81
C ASP A 160 2.82 7.85 9.32
N LEU A 161 2.27 6.93 8.53
CA LEU A 161 1.89 7.17 7.14
C LEU A 161 0.60 8.01 6.97
N GLY A 162 -0.05 8.42 8.06
CA GLY A 162 -1.24 9.25 8.04
C GLY A 162 -2.55 8.52 7.69
N PHE A 163 -2.57 7.19 7.74
CA PHE A 163 -3.81 6.44 7.52
C PHE A 163 -4.82 6.67 8.65
N LYS A 164 -6.05 7.00 8.29
CA LYS A 164 -7.19 6.94 9.21
C LYS A 164 -7.52 5.46 9.42
N VAL A 165 -7.40 4.95 10.65
CA VAL A 165 -7.71 3.55 11.00
C VAL A 165 -9.08 3.50 11.70
N GLU A 166 -10.04 2.80 11.11
CA GLU A 166 -11.37 2.60 11.71
C GLU A 166 -11.29 1.61 12.88
N THR A 167 -10.71 0.45 12.59
CA THR A 167 -10.58 -0.66 13.52
C THR A 167 -9.26 -1.36 13.28
N TYR A 168 -8.54 -1.65 14.36
CA TYR A 168 -7.36 -2.50 14.35
C TYR A 168 -7.57 -3.65 15.34
N ILE A 169 -7.70 -4.86 14.80
CA ILE A 169 -7.85 -6.08 15.59
C ILE A 169 -6.55 -6.85 15.54
N ALA A 170 -6.03 -7.24 16.70
CA ALA A 170 -4.75 -7.91 16.84
C ALA A 170 -4.91 -9.27 17.51
N SER A 171 -4.22 -10.28 16.97
CA SER A 171 -4.04 -11.58 17.60
C SER A 171 -2.63 -11.68 18.15
N GLU A 172 -2.51 -11.72 19.47
CA GLU A 172 -1.25 -11.88 20.21
C GLU A 172 -1.52 -12.67 21.50
N VAL A 173 -0.54 -13.44 21.95
CA VAL A 173 -0.59 -14.27 23.17
C VAL A 173 0.47 -13.87 24.19
N CYS A 174 1.52 -13.15 23.78
CA CYS A 174 2.55 -12.64 24.66
C CYS A 174 2.02 -11.45 25.48
N GLU A 175 1.85 -11.64 26.79
CA GLU A 175 1.33 -10.62 27.71
C GLU A 175 2.16 -9.33 27.70
N ASP A 176 3.50 -9.45 27.62
CA ASP A 176 4.40 -8.29 27.54
C ASP A 176 4.17 -7.49 26.26
N SER A 177 4.04 -8.16 25.11
CA SER A 177 3.76 -7.52 23.82
C SER A 177 2.42 -6.79 23.83
N ILE A 178 1.38 -7.43 24.39
CA ILE A 178 0.04 -6.86 24.55
C ILE A 178 0.10 -5.61 25.44
N ALA A 179 0.82 -5.67 26.56
CA ALA A 179 0.96 -4.55 27.48
C ALA A 179 1.66 -3.35 26.80
N VAL A 180 2.74 -3.60 26.04
CA VAL A 180 3.45 -2.57 25.28
C VAL A 180 2.52 -1.92 24.24
N ALA A 181 1.80 -2.73 23.45
CA ALA A 181 0.87 -2.24 22.44
C ALA A 181 -0.27 -1.39 23.06
N ALA A 182 -0.81 -1.83 24.20
CA ALA A 182 -1.88 -1.10 24.90
C ALA A 182 -1.42 0.28 25.39
N VAL A 183 -0.21 0.38 25.94
CA VAL A 183 0.38 1.64 26.43
C VAL A 183 0.73 2.57 25.26
N ASN A 184 1.39 2.06 24.22
CA ASN A 184 1.86 2.87 23.10
C ASN A 184 0.73 3.39 22.20
N HIS A 185 -0.42 2.71 22.19
CA HIS A 185 -1.53 3.02 21.29
C HIS A 185 -2.84 3.34 22.03
N GLU A 186 -2.75 3.72 23.31
CA GLU A 186 -3.87 4.23 24.11
C GLU A 186 -5.09 3.30 24.10
N GLY A 187 -4.87 1.98 24.07
CA GLY A 187 -5.94 0.98 24.03
C GLY A 187 -6.79 0.96 22.74
N LYS A 188 -6.33 1.57 21.63
CA LYS A 188 -7.03 1.59 20.34
C LYS A 188 -7.03 0.25 19.59
N ILE A 189 -6.29 -0.73 20.10
CA ILE A 189 -6.13 -2.06 19.50
C ILE A 189 -7.04 -3.06 20.21
N THR A 190 -7.92 -3.71 19.45
CA THR A 190 -8.77 -4.79 19.98
C THR A 190 -8.00 -6.10 19.96
N GLN A 191 -7.57 -6.58 21.12
CA GLN A 191 -6.85 -7.85 21.26
C GLN A 191 -7.83 -9.04 21.30
N VAL A 192 -7.59 -10.06 20.48
CA VAL A 192 -8.46 -11.26 20.38
C VAL A 192 -7.79 -12.56 20.83
N GLY A 193 -6.56 -12.48 21.32
CA GLY A 193 -5.82 -13.62 21.85
C GLY A 193 -5.28 -14.54 20.75
N ASP A 194 -5.29 -15.85 21.01
CA ASP A 194 -4.68 -16.85 20.13
C ASP A 194 -5.41 -17.02 18.80
N VAL A 195 -4.65 -16.90 17.70
CA VAL A 195 -5.13 -16.99 16.32
C VAL A 195 -5.92 -18.27 16.02
N ARG A 196 -5.59 -19.38 16.70
CA ARG A 196 -6.22 -20.69 16.50
C ARG A 196 -7.70 -20.70 16.89
N PHE A 197 -8.12 -19.77 17.74
CA PHE A 197 -9.52 -19.65 18.16
C PHE A 197 -10.33 -18.68 17.29
N ILE A 198 -9.69 -18.02 16.31
CA ILE A 198 -10.39 -17.15 15.37
C ILE A 198 -11.11 -18.02 14.33
N ASN A 199 -12.44 -17.96 14.35
CA ASN A 199 -13.31 -18.69 13.43
C ASN A 199 -14.05 -17.73 12.49
N GLN A 200 -14.83 -18.28 11.56
CA GLN A 200 -15.53 -17.49 10.56
C GLN A 200 -16.59 -16.55 11.18
N GLU A 201 -17.27 -16.96 12.25
CA GLU A 201 -18.26 -16.10 12.93
C GLU A 201 -17.61 -14.86 13.56
N HIS A 202 -16.42 -15.02 14.13
CA HIS A 202 -15.61 -13.91 14.63
C HIS A 202 -15.26 -12.94 13.49
N LEU A 203 -14.74 -13.44 12.37
CA LEU A 203 -14.38 -12.61 11.22
C LEU A 203 -15.58 -11.87 10.62
N HIS A 204 -16.75 -12.49 10.54
CA HIS A 204 -17.99 -11.83 10.09
C HIS A 204 -18.47 -10.75 11.05
N ARG A 205 -18.31 -10.96 12.36
CA ARG A 205 -18.71 -9.99 13.38
C ARG A 205 -17.78 -8.78 13.43
N TRP A 206 -16.49 -9.02 13.27
CA TRP A 206 -15.45 -8.01 13.33
C TRP A 206 -15.24 -7.27 12.01
N GLY A 207 -15.52 -7.95 10.90
CA GLY A 207 -15.24 -7.52 9.53
C GLY A 207 -16.46 -6.92 8.81
N PRO A 208 -16.30 -6.47 7.56
CA PRO A 208 -15.18 -6.76 6.65
C PRO A 208 -13.85 -6.07 6.99
N PHE A 209 -12.72 -6.67 6.60
CA PHE A 209 -11.36 -6.12 6.76
C PHE A 209 -10.74 -5.77 5.41
N ASP A 210 -10.04 -4.65 5.31
CA ASP A 210 -9.39 -4.18 4.08
C ASP A 210 -7.90 -4.57 4.00
N LEU A 211 -7.27 -4.84 5.15
CA LEU A 211 -5.86 -5.22 5.25
C LEU A 211 -5.68 -6.36 6.26
N LEU A 212 -5.05 -7.44 5.82
CA LEU A 212 -4.55 -8.53 6.68
C LEU A 212 -3.03 -8.46 6.75
N ILE A 213 -2.45 -8.35 7.94
CA ILE A 213 -0.98 -8.42 8.11
C ILE A 213 -0.61 -9.50 9.13
N GLY A 214 0.60 -10.05 9.02
CA GLY A 214 1.12 -10.90 10.08
C GLY A 214 2.49 -11.51 9.81
N GLY A 215 3.20 -11.82 10.88
CA GLY A 215 4.48 -12.51 10.85
C GLY A 215 4.50 -13.64 11.87
N SER A 216 4.29 -14.87 11.41
CA SER A 216 4.28 -16.03 12.33
C SER A 216 5.67 -16.25 12.94
N PRO A 217 5.78 -16.77 14.17
CA PRO A 217 7.07 -16.99 14.82
C PRO A 217 8.07 -17.77 13.95
N CYS A 218 9.27 -17.22 13.81
CA CYS A 218 10.29 -17.74 12.89
C CYS A 218 11.22 -18.80 13.52
N ASN A 219 11.10 -19.05 14.83
CA ASN A 219 12.02 -19.88 15.59
C ASN A 219 12.15 -21.31 15.05
N ASP A 220 11.05 -21.92 14.61
CA ASP A 220 11.06 -23.28 14.03
C ASP A 220 11.33 -23.30 12.53
N LEU A 221 11.41 -22.13 11.86
CA LEU A 221 11.70 -22.00 10.44
C LEU A 221 13.16 -21.61 10.16
N SER A 222 13.79 -20.90 11.10
CA SER A 222 15.14 -20.37 10.94
C SER A 222 16.19 -21.49 10.97
N ILE A 223 17.06 -21.51 9.95
CA ILE A 223 18.16 -22.50 9.83
C ILE A 223 19.15 -22.37 11.00
N VAL A 224 19.24 -21.18 11.61
CA VAL A 224 20.16 -20.92 12.73
C VAL A 224 19.73 -21.62 14.03
N ASN A 225 18.49 -22.08 14.12
CA ASN A 225 18.02 -22.88 15.24
C ASN A 225 18.32 -24.38 14.98
N PRO A 226 19.20 -25.02 15.77
CA PRO A 226 19.53 -26.43 15.61
C PRO A 226 18.40 -27.39 16.03
N ILE A 227 17.42 -26.93 16.84
CA ILE A 227 16.27 -27.72 17.33
C ILE A 227 14.99 -27.41 16.55
N ARG A 228 15.12 -26.78 15.38
CA ARG A 228 13.98 -26.39 14.55
C ARG A 228 13.12 -27.59 14.17
N LYS A 229 11.80 -27.40 14.19
CA LYS A 229 10.84 -28.43 13.78
C LYS A 229 10.31 -28.27 12.35
N GLY A 230 10.57 -27.13 11.71
CA GLY A 230 10.13 -26.83 10.35
C GLY A 230 8.69 -26.33 10.27
N LEU A 231 8.19 -26.13 9.04
CA LEU A 231 6.87 -25.54 8.78
C LEU A 231 5.69 -26.36 9.33
N TYR A 232 5.80 -27.69 9.35
CA TYR A 232 4.69 -28.58 9.70
C TYR A 232 4.70 -29.01 11.17
N GLU A 233 5.55 -28.47 12.01
CA GLU A 233 5.66 -28.83 13.42
C GLU A 233 6.02 -27.61 14.28
N GLY A 234 5.78 -27.70 15.60
CA GLY A 234 6.05 -26.59 16.52
C GLY A 234 5.28 -25.32 16.14
N THR A 235 5.98 -24.19 16.24
CA THR A 235 5.48 -22.85 15.91
C THR A 235 5.39 -22.58 14.41
N GLY A 236 6.07 -23.38 13.58
CA GLY A 236 5.98 -23.25 12.12
C GLY A 236 4.56 -23.44 11.59
N ARG A 237 3.73 -24.24 12.28
CA ARG A 237 2.32 -24.46 11.92
C ARG A 237 1.47 -23.21 11.94
N LEU A 238 1.88 -22.18 12.67
CA LEU A 238 1.14 -20.93 12.78
C LEU A 238 1.06 -20.18 11.45
N PHE A 239 1.96 -20.46 10.50
CA PHE A 239 1.79 -20.04 9.11
C PHE A 239 0.44 -20.51 8.52
N PHE A 240 0.03 -21.75 8.80
CA PHE A 240 -1.23 -22.27 8.27
C PHE A 240 -2.45 -21.59 8.89
N GLU A 241 -2.33 -21.03 10.09
CA GLU A 241 -3.40 -20.20 10.67
C GLU A 241 -3.49 -18.85 9.95
N TYR A 242 -2.37 -18.23 9.59
CA TYR A 242 -2.37 -17.05 8.71
C TYR A 242 -3.05 -17.36 7.37
N TYR A 243 -2.62 -18.43 6.70
CA TYR A 243 -3.19 -18.87 5.42
C TYR A 243 -4.69 -19.16 5.55
N ARG A 244 -5.12 -19.88 6.59
CA ARG A 244 -6.54 -20.17 6.86
C ARG A 244 -7.36 -18.89 7.00
N ILE A 245 -6.87 -17.88 7.72
CA ILE A 245 -7.57 -16.60 7.90
C ILE A 245 -7.57 -15.79 6.60
N LEU A 246 -6.47 -15.80 5.84
CA LEU A 246 -6.39 -15.16 4.53
C LEU A 246 -7.47 -15.71 3.59
N GLU A 247 -7.59 -17.04 3.47
CA GLU A 247 -8.62 -17.68 2.63
C GLU A 247 -10.05 -17.32 3.07
N LEU A 248 -10.29 -17.17 4.38
CA LEU A 248 -11.60 -16.78 4.90
C LEU A 248 -11.92 -15.29 4.67
N LEU A 249 -10.91 -14.44 4.46
CA LEU A 249 -11.06 -13.00 4.25
C LEU A 249 -11.01 -12.58 2.79
N LYS A 250 -10.44 -13.41 1.90
CA LYS A 250 -10.40 -13.15 0.46
C LYS A 250 -11.82 -12.83 -0.04
N PRO A 251 -12.06 -11.62 -0.58
CA PRO A 251 -13.36 -11.26 -1.14
C PRO A 251 -13.71 -12.19 -2.31
N SER A 252 -15.00 -12.38 -2.55
CA SER A 252 -15.44 -13.03 -3.80
C SER A 252 -15.08 -12.16 -5.01
N GLU A 253 -14.98 -12.78 -6.19
CA GLU A 253 -14.70 -12.08 -7.46
C GLU A 253 -15.67 -10.91 -7.72
N GLU A 254 -16.92 -11.07 -7.28
CA GLU A 254 -17.98 -10.07 -7.43
C GLU A 254 -17.90 -8.92 -6.41
N ASP A 255 -17.15 -9.06 -5.30
CA ASP A 255 -16.98 -7.99 -4.31
C ASP A 255 -15.87 -7.03 -4.79
N PRO A 256 -16.18 -5.80 -5.25
CA PRO A 256 -15.18 -4.87 -5.81
C PRO A 256 -14.28 -4.23 -4.75
N ARG A 257 -14.50 -4.53 -3.46
CA ARG A 257 -13.78 -3.93 -2.36
C ARG A 257 -12.30 -4.31 -2.38
N PRO A 258 -11.37 -3.33 -2.34
CA PRO A 258 -9.96 -3.64 -2.23
C PRO A 258 -9.65 -4.38 -0.95
N PHE A 259 -8.89 -5.46 -1.10
CA PHE A 259 -8.38 -6.25 0.00
C PHE A 259 -6.90 -6.51 -0.24
N PHE A 260 -6.09 -6.15 0.74
CA PHE A 260 -4.65 -6.31 0.71
C PHE A 260 -4.21 -7.25 1.83
N TRP A 261 -3.10 -7.94 1.62
CA TRP A 261 -2.50 -8.77 2.64
C TRP A 261 -0.98 -8.71 2.59
N LEU A 262 -0.34 -8.92 3.74
CA LEU A 262 1.11 -8.97 3.86
C LEU A 262 1.52 -10.01 4.90
N PHE A 263 2.29 -11.00 4.45
CA PHE A 263 2.93 -11.98 5.31
C PHE A 263 4.43 -11.75 5.33
N GLU A 264 5.02 -11.71 6.53
CA GLU A 264 6.46 -11.59 6.72
C GLU A 264 7.05 -12.82 7.42
N ASN A 265 8.27 -13.18 7.05
CA ASN A 265 9.07 -14.14 7.78
C ASN A 265 10.56 -14.01 7.43
N VAL A 266 11.41 -14.70 8.18
CA VAL A 266 12.87 -14.62 8.07
C VAL A 266 13.40 -15.13 6.73
N VAL A 267 14.37 -14.40 6.17
CA VAL A 267 15.07 -14.78 4.93
C VAL A 267 15.85 -16.09 5.10
N PHE A 268 16.40 -16.35 6.29
CA PHE A 268 17.20 -17.53 6.62
C PHE A 268 16.37 -18.78 6.95
N MET A 269 15.26 -18.99 6.24
CA MET A 269 14.51 -20.25 6.27
C MET A 269 15.05 -21.24 5.24
N ASN A 270 14.77 -22.52 5.42
CA ASN A 270 15.17 -23.51 4.42
C ASN A 270 14.42 -23.30 3.08
N ALA A 271 15.05 -23.65 1.98
CA ALA A 271 14.50 -23.41 0.64
C ALA A 271 13.18 -24.16 0.40
N HIS A 272 12.98 -25.31 1.03
CA HIS A 272 11.75 -26.10 0.91
C HIS A 272 10.56 -25.41 1.56
N ASP A 273 10.72 -24.90 2.78
CA ASP A 273 9.71 -24.15 3.52
C ASP A 273 9.40 -22.83 2.80
N LYS A 274 10.41 -22.13 2.27
CA LYS A 274 10.20 -20.94 1.44
C LYS A 274 9.31 -21.24 0.23
N VAL A 275 9.64 -22.29 -0.53
CA VAL A 275 8.86 -22.71 -1.70
C VAL A 275 7.45 -23.12 -1.30
N ASN A 276 7.28 -23.81 -0.17
CA ASN A 276 5.95 -24.19 0.31
C ASN A 276 5.13 -22.96 0.71
N ILE A 277 5.69 -22.00 1.45
CA ILE A 277 5.02 -20.74 1.81
C ILE A 277 4.60 -20.00 0.54
N CYS A 278 5.49 -19.85 -0.44
CA CYS A 278 5.14 -19.24 -1.74
C CYS A 278 4.04 -20.02 -2.47
N ARG A 279 4.00 -21.34 -2.40
CA ARG A 279 2.92 -22.13 -3.04
C ARG A 279 1.57 -21.96 -2.36
N PHE A 280 1.53 -21.78 -1.05
CA PHE A 280 0.29 -21.54 -0.32
C PHE A 280 -0.20 -20.10 -0.51
N LEU A 281 0.71 -19.14 -0.61
CA LEU A 281 0.36 -17.73 -0.75
C LEU A 281 0.20 -17.26 -2.20
N GLU A 282 0.63 -18.08 -3.16
CA GLU A 282 0.69 -17.80 -4.60
C GLU A 282 1.53 -16.55 -4.93
#